data_AF-A0A3D4B907-F1
#
_entry.id   AF-A0A3D4B907-F1
#
_cell.length_a   1.000
_cell.length_b   1.000
_cell.length_c   1.000
_cell.angle_alpha   90.00
_cell.angle_beta   90.00
_cell.angle_gamma   90.00
#
_symmetry.space_group_name_H-M   'P 1'
#
loop_
_entity.id
_entity.type
_entity.pdbx_description
1 polymer ?
#
loop_
_entity_poly.entity_id
_entity_poly.type
_entity_poly.pdbx_seq_one_letter_code
_entity_poly.pdbx_strand_id
1 'polypeptide(L)'
;DGKITRGFLGVEISDLDADLAASMGLDDDKGVLIANVIKGGPAVDSDIQKDDVVLALNGIEVEDSDALRNRIADFQPGTEIELEIYRDG
;
A
#
# COMPACT_ATOMS: atom_id res chain seq x y z
N ASP A 1 -23.64 2.25 -20.10
CA ASP A 1 -22.95 1.36 -19.15
C ASP A 1 -21.59 1.92 -18.77
N GLY A 2 -21.53 2.67 -17.66
CA GLY A 2 -20.26 3.19 -17.14
C GLY A 2 -19.53 2.13 -16.33
N LYS A 3 -18.60 1.39 -16.95
CA LYS A 3 -17.65 0.56 -16.20
C LYS A 3 -16.65 1.50 -15.53
N ILE A 4 -16.83 1.75 -14.24
CA ILE A 4 -15.81 2.41 -13.42
C ILE A 4 -14.66 1.41 -13.31
N THR A 5 -13.57 1.66 -14.04
CA THR A 5 -12.36 0.83 -13.97
C THR A 5 -11.43 1.52 -12.99
N ARG A 6 -11.37 1.03 -11.75
CA ARG A 6 -10.50 1.56 -10.70
C ARG A 6 -9.15 0.88 -10.75
N GLY A 7 -8.08 1.62 -10.46
CA GLY A 7 -6.77 1.03 -10.17
C GLY A 7 -6.90 -0.03 -9.08
N PHE A 8 -6.21 -1.15 -9.26
CA PHE A 8 -6.15 -2.25 -8.31
C PHE A 8 -4.71 -2.74 -8.22
N LEU A 9 -4.12 -2.61 -7.04
CA LEU A 9 -2.73 -2.94 -6.81
C LEU A 9 -2.50 -4.46 -6.67
N GLY A 10 -3.52 -5.23 -6.24
CA GLY A 10 -3.35 -6.67 -6.01
C GLY A 10 -2.76 -7.01 -4.66
N VAL A 11 -3.03 -6.20 -3.64
CA VAL A 11 -2.62 -6.42 -2.25
C VAL A 11 -3.82 -6.28 -1.32
N GLU A 12 -3.76 -6.98 -0.19
CA GLU A 12 -4.63 -6.74 0.95
C GLU A 12 -3.88 -5.78 1.89
N ILE A 13 -4.50 -4.64 2.16
CA ILE A 13 -3.94 -3.59 3.01
C ILE A 13 -4.71 -3.51 4.33
N SER A 14 -4.01 -3.10 5.38
CA SER A 14 -4.56 -2.82 6.71
C SER A 14 -3.93 -1.54 7.25
N ASP A 15 -4.64 -0.84 8.13
CA ASP A 15 -4.03 0.26 8.89
C ASP A 15 -2.87 -0.28 9.74
N LEU A 16 -1.82 0.53 9.86
CA LEU A 16 -0.73 0.27 10.79
C LEU A 16 -1.19 0.74 12.18
N ASP A 17 -1.20 -0.16 13.16
CA ASP A 17 -1.45 0.22 14.54
C ASP A 17 -0.13 0.57 15.27
N ALA A 18 -0.24 1.34 16.35
CA ALA A 18 0.93 1.81 17.11
C ALA A 18 1.74 0.68 17.74
N ASP A 19 1.11 -0.44 18.11
CA ASP A 19 1.78 -1.60 18.70
C ASP A 19 2.65 -2.31 17.65
N LEU A 20 2.14 -2.47 16.43
CA LEU A 20 2.83 -3.05 15.29
C LEU A 20 3.95 -2.12 14.80
N ALA A 21 3.67 -0.82 14.66
CA ALA A 21 4.68 0.18 14.30
C ALA A 21 5.87 0.14 15.26
N ALA A 22 5.60 0.15 16.57
CA ALA A 22 6.64 0.05 17.59
C ALA A 22 7.39 -1.30 17.51
N SER A 23 6.71 -2.41 17.22
CA SER A 23 7.35 -3.72 17.07
C SER A 23 8.28 -3.81 15.85
N MET A 24 7.99 -3.02 14.81
CA MET A 24 8.77 -2.92 13.57
C MET A 24 9.87 -1.84 13.63
N GLY A 25 9.97 -1.10 14.75
CA GLY A 25 10.96 -0.04 14.94
C GLY A 25 10.62 1.28 14.24
N LEU A 26 9.36 1.50 13.87
CA LEU A 26 8.89 2.77 13.33
C LEU A 26 8.64 3.78 14.47
N ASP A 27 9.01 5.04 14.24
CA ASP A 27 8.83 6.13 15.23
C ASP A 27 7.36 6.59 15.34
N ASP A 28 6.59 6.43 14.26
CA ASP A 28 5.18 6.83 14.13
C ASP A 28 4.33 5.65 13.60
N ASP A 29 3.04 5.65 13.90
CA ASP A 29 2.02 4.70 13.40
C ASP A 29 1.45 5.09 12.02
N LYS A 30 2.17 5.93 11.28
CA LYS A 30 1.76 6.41 9.97
C LYS A 30 2.14 5.41 8.89
N GLY A 31 1.17 5.12 8.04
CA GLY A 31 1.39 4.27 6.87
C GLY A 31 0.39 3.14 6.79
N VAL A 32 0.64 2.25 5.84
CA VAL A 32 -0.29 1.17 5.52
C VAL A 32 0.43 -0.16 5.47
N LEU A 33 -0.01 -1.08 6.31
CA LEU A 33 0.52 -2.44 6.34
C LEU A 33 -0.02 -3.23 5.15
N ILE A 34 0.88 -3.91 4.46
CA ILE A 34 0.54 -4.91 3.46
C ILE A 34 0.33 -6.25 4.17
N ALA A 35 -0.94 -6.53 4.47
CA ALA A 35 -1.35 -7.76 5.14
C ALA A 35 -1.08 -9.00 4.25
N ASN A 36 -1.21 -8.85 2.93
CA ASN A 36 -1.01 -9.95 1.99
C ASN A 36 -0.82 -9.44 0.54
N VAL A 37 -0.12 -10.22 -0.29
CA VAL A 37 -0.03 -9.98 -1.74
C VAL A 37 -0.88 -11.02 -2.47
N ILE A 38 -1.83 -10.54 -3.29
CA ILE A 38 -2.77 -11.39 -4.01
C ILE A 38 -2.05 -12.06 -5.17
N LYS A 39 -1.97 -13.40 -5.13
CA LYS A 39 -1.32 -14.20 -6.19
C LYS A 39 -1.97 -13.94 -7.56
N GLY A 40 -1.15 -13.60 -8.54
CA GLY A 40 -1.59 -13.24 -9.90
C GLY A 40 -2.11 -11.80 -10.05
N GLY A 41 -1.97 -10.96 -9.03
CA GLY A 41 -2.26 -9.53 -9.11
C GLY A 41 -1.06 -8.70 -9.57
N PRO A 42 -1.26 -7.42 -9.94
CA PRO A 42 -0.19 -6.55 -10.45
C PRO A 42 1.00 -6.37 -9.50
N ALA A 43 0.77 -6.38 -8.18
CA ALA A 43 1.82 -6.28 -7.17
C ALA A 43 2.76 -7.49 -7.12
N VAL A 44 2.40 -8.64 -7.68
CA VAL A 44 3.27 -9.83 -7.68
C VAL A 44 4.54 -9.62 -8.50
N ASP A 45 4.45 -8.79 -9.55
CA ASP A 45 5.60 -8.46 -10.40
C ASP A 45 6.43 -7.29 -9.84
N SER A 46 6.04 -6.75 -8.68
CA SER A 46 6.77 -5.70 -7.96
C SER A 46 7.56 -6.27 -6.78
N ASP A 47 8.47 -5.48 -6.20
CA ASP A 47 9.20 -5.85 -4.97
C ASP A 47 8.35 -5.65 -3.71
N ILE A 48 7.03 -5.77 -3.82
CA ILE A 48 6.10 -5.66 -2.70
C ILE A 48 5.94 -7.03 -2.04
N GLN A 49 6.03 -7.05 -0.73
CA GLN A 49 5.92 -8.26 0.09
C GLN A 49 4.90 -8.08 1.20
N LYS A 50 4.50 -9.22 1.77
CA LYS A 50 3.74 -9.23 3.00
C LYS A 50 4.61 -8.61 4.12
N ASP A 51 3.95 -7.91 5.04
CA ASP A 51 4.56 -7.22 6.19
C ASP A 51 5.37 -5.98 5.79
N ASP A 52 5.29 -5.54 4.53
CA ASP A 52 5.76 -4.21 4.14
C ASP A 52 4.83 -3.12 4.68
N VAL A 53 5.40 -1.95 5.01
CA VAL A 53 4.66 -0.76 5.39
C VAL A 53 4.83 0.30 4.31
N VAL A 54 3.73 0.71 3.68
CA VAL A 54 3.71 1.81 2.71
C VAL A 54 3.69 3.14 3.47
N LEU A 55 4.72 3.95 3.27
CA LEU A 55 4.86 5.29 3.87
C LEU A 55 4.36 6.39 2.92
N ALA A 56 4.55 6.23 1.61
CA ALA A 56 4.14 7.21 0.62
C ALA A 56 3.76 6.57 -0.73
N LEU A 57 2.91 7.27 -1.48
CA LEU A 57 2.56 6.98 -2.87
C LEU A 57 2.92 8.18 -3.74
N ASN A 58 3.77 7.97 -4.75
CA ASN A 58 4.30 9.00 -5.66
C ASN A 58 4.88 10.21 -4.91
N GLY A 59 5.63 9.94 -3.83
CA GLY A 59 6.23 10.97 -2.97
C GLY A 59 5.23 11.73 -2.10
N ILE A 60 3.99 11.26 -1.98
CA ILE A 60 2.99 11.84 -1.09
C ILE A 60 2.69 10.86 0.03
N GLU A 61 2.91 11.30 1.27
CA GLU A 61 2.67 10.50 2.48
C GLU A 61 1.23 9.96 2.53
N VAL A 62 1.12 8.72 2.98
CA VAL A 62 -0.16 8.06 3.26
C VAL A 62 -0.27 7.82 4.76
N GLU A 63 -1.33 8.35 5.35
CA GLU A 63 -1.55 8.27 6.80
C GLU A 63 -2.21 6.94 7.19
N ASP A 64 -3.13 6.45 6.35
CA ASP A 64 -3.93 5.26 6.61
C ASP A 64 -4.31 4.50 5.33
N SER A 65 -4.89 3.30 5.50
CA SER A 65 -5.26 2.41 4.40
C SER A 65 -6.34 3.01 3.49
N ASP A 66 -7.24 3.83 4.04
CA ASP A 66 -8.28 4.51 3.29
C ASP A 66 -7.70 5.59 2.36
N ALA A 67 -6.71 6.36 2.83
CA ALA A 67 -5.98 7.34 2.05
C ALA A 67 -5.23 6.69 0.90
N LEU A 68 -4.51 5.60 1.15
CA LEU A 68 -3.82 4.84 0.11
C LEU A 68 -4.82 4.27 -0.91
N ARG A 69 -5.91 3.65 -0.44
CA ARG A 69 -6.95 3.09 -1.30
C ARG A 69 -7.60 4.14 -2.19
N ASN A 70 -7.95 5.30 -1.64
CA ASN A 70 -8.58 6.38 -2.38
C ASN A 70 -7.64 6.92 -3.46
N ARG A 71 -6.35 7.10 -3.13
CA ARG A 71 -5.33 7.50 -4.11
C ARG A 71 -5.19 6.46 -5.22
N ILE A 72 -5.07 5.17 -4.89
CA ILE A 72 -5.00 4.09 -5.89
C ILE A 72 -6.24 4.10 -6.80
N ALA A 73 -7.42 4.40 -6.26
CA ALA A 73 -8.66 4.45 -7.02
C ALA A 73 -8.73 5.63 -8.01
N ASP A 74 -7.97 6.69 -7.80
CA ASP A 74 -7.86 7.84 -8.71
C ASP A 74 -6.99 7.53 -9.95
N PHE A 75 -6.12 6.51 -9.86
CA PHE A 75 -5.29 6.10 -10.98
C PHE A 75 -6.04 5.16 -11.94
N GLN A 76 -5.72 5.31 -13.23
CA GLN A 76 -6.21 4.39 -14.25
C GLN A 76 -5.49 3.05 -14.14
N PRO A 77 -6.17 1.92 -14.41
CA PRO A 77 -5.51 0.62 -14.50
C PRO A 77 -4.32 0.66 -15.46
N GLY A 78 -3.19 0.09 -15.05
CA GLY A 78 -1.95 0.10 -15.83
C GLY A 78 -1.11 1.36 -15.67
N THR A 79 -1.52 2.32 -14.82
CA THR A 79 -0.64 3.42 -14.42
C THR A 79 0.46 2.89 -13.50
N GLU A 80 1.72 3.20 -13.83
CA GLU A 80 2.84 2.97 -12.92
C GLU A 80 2.77 3.96 -11.77
N ILE A 81 2.89 3.45 -10.55
CA ILE A 81 2.96 4.23 -9.32
C ILE A 81 4.21 3.84 -8.56
N GLU A 82 4.79 4.79 -7.86
CA GLU A 82 5.93 4.59 -6.98
C GLU A 82 5.41 4.49 -5.54
N LEU A 83 5.81 3.46 -4.82
CA LEU A 83 5.51 3.29 -3.42
C LEU A 83 6.81 3.39 -2.62
N GLU A 84 6.79 4.23 -1.59
CA GLU A 84 7.83 4.23 -0.58
C GLU A 84 7.43 3.22 0.48
N ILE A 85 8.26 2.17 0.61
CA ILE A 85 8.00 1.04 1.50
C ILE A 85 9.11 0.92 2.54
N TYR A 86 8.71 0.72 3.77
CA TYR A 86 9.54 0.28 4.86
C TYR A 86 9.41 -1.23 5.02
N ARG A 87 10.56 -1.92 5.10
CA ARG A 87 10.67 -3.36 5.32
C ARG A 87 11.65 -3.59 6.46
N ASP A 88 11.16 -4.20 7.53
CA ASP A 88 12.03 -4.69 8.60
C ASP A 88 12.80 -5.92 8.08
N GLY A 89 14.12 -5.88 8.23
CA GLY A 89 15.08 -6.73 7.50
C GLY A 89 15.39 -8.07 8.15
#